data_AF-A0A433ZSD1-F1
#
_entry.id   AF-A0A433ZSD1-F1
#
_cell.length_a   1.000
_cell.length_b   1.000
_cell.length_c   1.000
_cell.angle_alpha   90.00
_cell.angle_beta   90.00
_cell.angle_gamma   90.00
#
_symmetry.space_group_name_H-M   'P 1'
#
loop_
_entity.id
_entity.type
_entity.pdbx_description
1 polymer ?
#
loop_
_entity_poly.entity_id
_entity_poly.type
_entity_poly.pdbx_seq_one_letter_code
_entity_poly.pdbx_strand_id
1 'polypeptide(L)'
;MAYIVALTGGIGSGKSTVADMFARLGVPVTDADIIARQVVEPGTPALQAIADHFGHRILTADGTLNRAALRREIFADPAKKTWLNQLLHPLIHQETRRQLNNVTAPYALWVVPLLVENNLASLADRVLVVDVHPHEQIARTMRRDGVSGEHAENILRAQASREQRLAIADDILTNHDNDEPLMPRVLALHEHYTALARQPKQEHP
;
A
#
# COMPACT_ATOMS: atom_id res chain seq x y z
N MET A 1 9.52 -18.72 -6.07
CA MET A 1 8.75 -17.47 -5.85
C MET A 1 9.77 -16.37 -5.59
N ALA A 2 9.59 -15.18 -6.16
CA ALA A 2 10.45 -14.03 -5.89
C ALA A 2 10.48 -13.71 -4.39
N TYR A 3 11.58 -13.15 -3.90
CA TYR A 3 11.66 -12.62 -2.55
C TYR A 3 10.78 -11.36 -2.45
N ILE A 4 9.95 -11.25 -1.41
CA ILE A 4 8.96 -10.17 -1.31
C ILE A 4 9.39 -9.18 -0.22
N VAL A 5 9.65 -7.94 -0.62
CA VAL A 5 9.87 -6.82 0.31
C VAL A 5 8.59 -5.99 0.35
N ALA A 6 7.90 -5.97 1.49
CA ALA A 6 6.77 -5.08 1.71
C ALA A 6 7.25 -3.65 1.99
N LEU A 7 6.72 -2.67 1.25
CA LEU A 7 6.94 -1.25 1.51
C LEU A 7 5.71 -0.65 2.17
N THR A 8 5.88 -0.12 3.39
CA THR A 8 4.83 0.59 4.12
C THR A 8 5.32 1.91 4.73
N GLY A 9 4.43 2.65 5.38
CA GLY A 9 4.68 4.00 5.86
C GLY A 9 3.38 4.80 5.97
N GLY A 10 3.29 5.69 6.95
CA GLY A 10 2.08 6.49 7.18
C GLY A 10 1.77 7.47 6.05
N ILE A 11 0.65 8.19 6.13
CA ILE A 11 0.33 9.27 5.20
C ILE A 11 1.46 10.32 5.18
N GLY A 12 1.75 10.90 4.01
CA GLY A 12 2.82 11.92 3.90
C GLY A 12 4.26 11.39 4.06
N SER A 13 4.47 10.09 4.26
CA SER A 13 5.81 9.50 4.42
C SER A 13 6.69 9.54 3.16
N GLY A 14 6.08 9.63 1.97
CA GLY A 14 6.81 9.55 0.70
C GLY A 14 7.05 8.12 0.19
N LYS A 15 6.25 7.13 0.62
CA LYS A 15 6.28 5.77 0.04
C LYS A 15 6.32 5.74 -1.48
N SER A 16 5.47 6.49 -2.17
CA SER A 16 5.43 6.49 -3.63
C SER A 16 6.77 6.94 -4.23
N THR A 17 7.40 7.94 -3.63
CA THR A 17 8.76 8.39 -4.01
C THR A 17 9.78 7.26 -3.87
N VAL A 18 9.74 6.51 -2.77
CA VAL A 18 10.66 5.38 -2.54
C VAL A 18 10.36 4.22 -3.49
N ALA A 19 9.08 3.91 -3.72
CA ALA A 19 8.65 2.89 -4.69
C ALA A 19 9.13 3.22 -6.11
N ASP A 20 8.99 4.49 -6.53
CA ASP A 20 9.46 4.96 -7.83
C ASP A 20 10.98 4.86 -7.97
N MET A 21 11.74 5.10 -6.90
CA MET A 21 13.19 4.93 -6.90
C MET A 21 13.59 3.46 -7.10
N PHE A 22 12.94 2.51 -6.41
CA PHE A 22 13.16 1.09 -6.66
C PHE A 22 12.73 0.67 -8.08
N ALA A 23 11.61 1.19 -8.57
CA ALA A 23 11.15 0.92 -9.94
C ALA A 23 12.18 1.38 -10.99
N ARG A 24 12.81 2.54 -10.78
CA ARG A 24 13.90 3.05 -11.65
C ARG A 24 15.15 2.17 -11.63
N LEU A 25 15.34 1.39 -10.58
CA LEU A 25 16.40 0.37 -10.48
C LEU A 25 16.00 -0.97 -11.12
N GLY A 26 14.84 -1.04 -11.78
CA GLY A 26 14.35 -2.24 -12.44
C GLY A 26 13.65 -3.23 -11.50
N VAL A 27 13.32 -2.82 -10.28
CA VAL A 27 12.60 -3.67 -9.32
C VAL A 27 11.11 -3.69 -9.69
N PRO A 28 10.49 -4.85 -9.91
CA PRO A 28 9.06 -4.94 -10.14
C PRO A 28 8.28 -4.50 -8.91
N VAL A 29 7.36 -3.55 -9.11
CA VAL A 29 6.51 -2.99 -8.05
C VAL A 29 5.09 -3.54 -8.20
N THR A 30 4.59 -4.17 -7.15
CA THR A 30 3.19 -4.59 -7.00
C THR A 30 2.53 -3.68 -5.98
N ASP A 31 1.59 -2.83 -6.40
CA ASP A 31 0.94 -1.84 -5.53
C ASP A 31 -0.48 -2.27 -5.17
N ALA A 32 -0.75 -2.43 -3.88
CA ALA A 32 -2.05 -2.86 -3.37
C ALA A 32 -3.19 -1.87 -3.71
N ASP A 33 -2.91 -0.56 -3.78
CA ASP A 33 -3.89 0.43 -4.19
C ASP A 33 -4.19 0.30 -5.68
N ILE A 34 -3.21 -0.02 -6.53
CA ILE A 34 -3.44 -0.29 -7.96
C ILE A 34 -4.28 -1.55 -8.14
N ILE A 35 -3.95 -2.63 -7.42
CA ILE A 35 -4.71 -3.88 -7.46
C ILE A 35 -6.15 -3.67 -7.01
N ALA A 36 -6.37 -2.92 -5.93
CA ALA A 36 -7.70 -2.56 -5.46
C ALA A 36 -8.52 -1.79 -6.51
N ARG A 37 -7.87 -1.15 -7.50
CA ARG A 37 -8.56 -0.57 -8.67
C ARG A 37 -8.85 -1.61 -9.74
N GLN A 38 -7.87 -2.45 -10.06
CA GLN A 38 -7.98 -3.49 -11.10
C GLN A 38 -9.10 -4.48 -10.83
N VAL A 39 -9.25 -4.93 -9.58
CA VAL A 39 -10.28 -5.93 -9.22
C VAL A 39 -11.72 -5.43 -9.35
N VAL A 40 -11.92 -4.13 -9.57
CA VAL A 40 -13.22 -3.48 -9.78
C VAL A 40 -13.28 -2.70 -11.09
N GLU A 41 -12.42 -3.03 -12.06
CA GLU A 41 -12.51 -2.44 -13.40
C GLU A 41 -13.79 -2.87 -14.14
N PRO A 42 -14.23 -2.10 -15.15
CA PRO A 42 -15.36 -2.49 -15.99
C PRO A 42 -15.24 -3.92 -16.52
N GLY A 43 -16.34 -4.67 -16.44
CA GLY A 43 -16.38 -6.09 -16.85
C GLY A 43 -15.95 -7.09 -15.77
N THR A 44 -15.47 -6.64 -14.61
CA THR A 44 -15.16 -7.54 -13.49
C THR A 44 -16.41 -7.98 -12.74
N PRO A 45 -16.46 -9.24 -12.24
CA PRO A 45 -17.56 -9.71 -11.38
C PRO A 45 -17.73 -8.88 -10.10
N ALA A 46 -16.63 -8.35 -9.55
CA ALA A 46 -16.69 -7.57 -8.32
C ALA A 46 -17.39 -6.23 -8.52
N LEU A 47 -17.15 -5.55 -9.65
CA LEU A 47 -17.84 -4.31 -9.96
C LEU A 47 -19.35 -4.53 -10.10
N GLN A 48 -19.75 -5.63 -10.76
CA GLN A 48 -21.16 -5.99 -10.88
C GLN A 48 -21.79 -6.23 -9.51
N ALA A 49 -21.14 -7.03 -8.64
CA ALA A 49 -21.64 -7.29 -7.29
C ALA A 49 -21.78 -6.00 -6.46
N ILE A 50 -20.85 -5.04 -6.60
CA ILE A 50 -20.94 -3.72 -5.97
C ILE A 50 -22.14 -2.94 -6.53
N ALA A 51 -22.35 -2.94 -7.84
CA ALA A 51 -23.50 -2.28 -8.47
C ALA A 51 -24.84 -2.89 -8.02
N ASP A 52 -24.91 -4.21 -7.87
CA ASP A 52 -26.12 -4.91 -7.41
C ASP A 52 -26.43 -4.58 -5.94
N HIS A 53 -25.40 -4.47 -5.09
CA HIS A 53 -25.58 -4.17 -3.66
C HIS A 53 -25.87 -2.69 -3.36
N PHE A 54 -25.14 -1.77 -4.00
CA PHE A 54 -25.24 -0.33 -3.74
C PHE A 54 -26.18 0.42 -4.70
N GLY A 55 -26.61 -0.26 -5.77
CA GLY A 55 -27.38 0.29 -6.87
C GLY A 55 -26.54 1.00 -7.92
N HIS A 56 -27.13 1.23 -9.09
CA HIS A 56 -26.44 1.83 -10.25
C HIS A 56 -25.84 3.23 -10.02
N ARG A 57 -26.24 3.94 -8.96
CA ARG A 57 -25.62 5.21 -8.56
C ARG A 57 -24.14 5.10 -8.23
N ILE A 58 -23.66 3.88 -8.00
CA ILE A 58 -22.26 3.58 -7.72
C ILE A 58 -21.40 3.53 -8.98
N LEU A 59 -22.02 3.55 -10.16
CA LEU A 59 -21.33 3.57 -11.45
C LEU A 59 -21.35 4.98 -12.03
N THR A 60 -20.29 5.32 -12.75
CA THR A 60 -20.23 6.50 -13.62
C THR A 60 -20.87 6.20 -14.99
N ALA A 61 -21.02 7.22 -15.83
CA ALA A 61 -21.65 7.07 -17.15
C ALA A 61 -20.86 6.16 -18.11
N ASP A 62 -19.55 6.03 -17.93
CA ASP A 62 -18.67 5.13 -18.68
C ASP A 62 -18.60 3.71 -18.08
N GLY A 63 -19.41 3.42 -17.06
CA GLY A 63 -19.48 2.09 -16.43
C GLY A 63 -18.34 1.81 -15.46
N THR A 64 -17.50 2.80 -15.11
CA THR A 64 -16.47 2.65 -14.08
C THR A 64 -17.04 2.88 -12.68
N LEU A 65 -16.29 2.51 -11.64
CA LEU A 65 -16.71 2.70 -10.26
C LEU A 65 -16.64 4.18 -9.84
N ASN A 66 -17.78 4.74 -9.42
CA ASN A 66 -17.83 6.04 -8.76
C ASN A 66 -17.32 5.94 -7.32
N ARG A 67 -15.99 6.07 -7.16
CA ARG A 67 -15.30 5.95 -5.87
C ARG A 67 -15.77 6.97 -4.83
N ALA A 68 -16.11 8.19 -5.27
CA ALA A 68 -16.61 9.22 -4.36
C ALA A 68 -18.00 8.85 -3.81
N ALA A 69 -18.89 8.34 -4.66
CA ALA A 69 -20.19 7.83 -4.22
C ALA A 69 -20.03 6.63 -3.29
N LEU A 70 -19.18 5.66 -3.64
CA LEU A 70 -18.93 4.49 -2.79
C LEU A 70 -18.36 4.88 -1.44
N ARG A 71 -17.40 5.81 -1.43
CA ARG A 71 -16.84 6.35 -0.20
C ARG A 71 -17.94 6.92 0.70
N ARG A 72 -18.83 7.76 0.17
CA ARG A 72 -19.93 8.32 0.96
C ARG A 72 -20.82 7.24 1.57
N GLU A 73 -21.17 6.20 0.80
CA GLU A 73 -22.00 5.09 1.28
C GLU A 73 -21.34 4.30 2.42
N ILE A 74 -20.06 3.93 2.27
CA ILE A 74 -19.35 3.12 3.28
C ILE A 74 -18.91 3.94 4.52
N PHE A 75 -18.82 5.27 4.39
CA PHE A 75 -18.58 6.14 5.54
C PHE A 75 -19.87 6.41 6.33
N ALA A 76 -21.03 6.43 5.67
CA ALA A 76 -22.31 6.59 6.33
C ALA A 76 -22.78 5.32 7.06
N ASP A 77 -22.33 4.13 6.61
CA ASP A 77 -22.78 2.85 7.13
C ASP A 77 -21.62 1.84 7.30
N PRO A 78 -21.22 1.54 8.56
CA PRO A 78 -20.18 0.55 8.85
C PRO A 78 -20.47 -0.87 8.35
N ALA A 79 -21.75 -1.27 8.23
CA ALA A 79 -22.12 -2.58 7.71
C ALA A 79 -21.81 -2.68 6.21
N LYS A 80 -22.08 -1.62 5.45
CA LYS A 80 -21.69 -1.54 4.02
C LYS A 80 -20.19 -1.59 3.82
N LYS A 81 -19.42 -0.91 4.68
CA LYS A 81 -17.94 -1.00 4.68
C LYS A 81 -17.47 -2.44 4.90
N THR A 82 -18.06 -3.12 5.89
CA THR A 82 -17.74 -4.51 6.21
C THR A 82 -18.04 -5.45 5.03
N TRP A 83 -19.22 -5.32 4.43
CA TRP A 83 -19.61 -6.11 3.25
C TRP A 83 -18.65 -5.89 2.07
N LEU A 84 -18.32 -4.63 1.78
CA LEU A 84 -17.39 -4.30 0.69
C LEU A 84 -16.00 -4.92 0.92
N ASN A 85 -15.50 -4.86 2.15
CA ASN A 85 -14.22 -5.45 2.51
C ASN A 85 -14.24 -6.98 2.37
N GLN A 86 -15.33 -7.65 2.79
CA GLN A 86 -15.50 -9.10 2.63
C GLN A 86 -15.49 -9.54 1.17
N LEU A 87 -16.07 -8.73 0.28
CA LEU A 87 -16.03 -8.97 -1.16
C LEU A 87 -14.62 -8.76 -1.73
N LEU A 88 -13.97 -7.64 -1.40
CA LEU A 88 -12.75 -7.21 -2.08
C LEU A 88 -11.47 -7.85 -1.55
N HIS A 89 -11.37 -8.11 -0.24
CA HIS A 89 -10.12 -8.61 0.35
C HIS A 89 -9.62 -9.93 -0.29
N PRO A 90 -10.47 -10.96 -0.50
CA PRO A 90 -10.01 -12.20 -1.15
C PRO A 90 -9.52 -11.97 -2.57
N LEU A 91 -10.20 -11.10 -3.34
CA LEU A 91 -9.87 -10.79 -4.73
C LEU A 91 -8.55 -10.04 -4.84
N ILE A 92 -8.34 -9.02 -3.99
CA ILE A 92 -7.09 -8.25 -3.92
C ILE A 92 -5.95 -9.18 -3.56
N HIS A 93 -6.15 -10.08 -2.59
CA HIS A 93 -5.13 -11.01 -2.17
C HIS A 93 -4.78 -12.04 -3.27
N GLN A 94 -5.78 -12.57 -3.97
CA GLN A 94 -5.56 -13.47 -5.10
C GLN A 94 -4.78 -12.78 -6.22
N GLU A 95 -5.16 -11.56 -6.59
CA GLU A 95 -4.51 -10.80 -7.65
C GLU A 95 -3.09 -10.39 -7.26
N THR A 96 -2.88 -9.98 -6.00
CA THR A 96 -1.54 -9.71 -5.44
C THR A 96 -0.64 -10.94 -5.57
N ARG A 97 -1.11 -12.11 -5.14
CA ARG A 97 -0.34 -13.36 -5.28
C ARG A 97 -0.05 -13.69 -6.74
N ARG A 98 -1.01 -13.49 -7.63
CA ARG A 98 -0.84 -13.72 -9.08
C ARG A 98 0.27 -12.82 -9.65
N GLN A 99 0.25 -11.52 -9.33
CA GLN A 99 1.27 -10.58 -9.80
C GLN A 99 2.66 -10.90 -9.24
N LEU A 100 2.76 -11.15 -7.93
CA LEU A 100 4.02 -11.51 -7.28
C LEU A 100 4.60 -12.83 -7.79
N ASN A 101 3.76 -13.83 -8.07
CA ASN A 101 4.20 -15.12 -8.62
C ASN A 101 4.74 -15.04 -10.04
N ASN A 102 4.35 -14.02 -10.80
CA ASN A 102 4.84 -13.78 -12.16
C ASN A 102 6.14 -12.95 -12.18
N VAL A 103 6.65 -12.51 -11.03
CA VAL A 103 7.92 -11.77 -10.96
C VAL A 103 9.09 -12.72 -11.18
N THR A 104 9.91 -12.41 -12.17
CA THR A 104 11.15 -13.13 -12.51
C THR A 104 12.42 -12.46 -11.97
N ALA A 105 12.30 -11.22 -11.48
CA ALA A 105 13.40 -10.52 -10.82
C ALA A 105 13.76 -11.20 -9.49
N PRO A 106 14.97 -10.98 -8.94
CA PRO A 106 15.39 -11.58 -7.67
C PRO A 106 14.37 -11.31 -6.55
N TYR A 107 13.88 -10.08 -6.47
CA TYR A 107 12.85 -9.69 -5.52
C TYR A 107 11.82 -8.76 -6.15
N ALA A 108 10.67 -8.66 -5.49
CA ALA A 108 9.59 -7.73 -5.80
C ALA A 108 9.38 -6.76 -4.64
N LEU A 109 8.98 -5.53 -4.96
CA LEU A 109 8.53 -4.57 -3.97
C LEU A 109 6.99 -4.59 -3.92
N TRP A 110 6.43 -4.92 -2.76
CA TRP A 110 4.99 -4.95 -2.53
C TRP A 110 4.57 -3.73 -1.71
N VAL A 111 3.95 -2.74 -2.36
CA VAL A 111 3.57 -1.48 -1.71
C VAL A 111 2.20 -1.64 -1.06
N VAL A 112 2.16 -1.50 0.27
CA VAL A 112 0.95 -1.71 1.08
C VAL A 112 0.77 -0.58 2.10
N PRO A 113 -0.13 0.39 1.83
CA PRO A 113 -0.38 1.50 2.76
C PRO A 113 -0.90 1.06 4.12
N LEU A 114 -1.71 -0.01 4.15
CA LEU A 114 -2.38 -0.54 5.34
C LEU A 114 -1.79 -1.90 5.77
N LEU A 115 -0.46 -2.01 5.75
CA LEU A 115 0.23 -3.28 6.02
C LEU A 115 -0.03 -3.76 7.46
N VAL A 116 0.06 -2.85 8.42
CA VAL A 116 -0.14 -3.14 9.85
C VAL A 116 -1.62 -3.38 10.13
N GLU A 117 -2.48 -2.49 9.65
CA GLU A 117 -3.91 -2.48 9.91
C GLU A 117 -4.60 -3.77 9.42
N ASN A 118 -4.07 -4.37 8.36
CA ASN A 118 -4.58 -5.61 7.79
C ASN A 118 -3.78 -6.85 8.20
N ASN A 119 -2.81 -6.73 9.11
CA ASN A 119 -1.93 -7.83 9.55
C ASN A 119 -1.26 -8.60 8.40
N LEU A 120 -0.77 -7.86 7.40
CA LEU A 120 -0.24 -8.43 6.15
C LEU A 120 1.28 -8.64 6.17
N ALA A 121 1.97 -8.20 7.23
CA ALA A 121 3.43 -8.26 7.34
C ALA A 121 3.99 -9.69 7.15
N SER A 122 3.30 -10.70 7.67
CA SER A 122 3.71 -12.12 7.56
C SER A 122 3.63 -12.69 6.14
N LEU A 123 3.03 -11.97 5.19
CA LEU A 123 2.97 -12.38 3.79
C LEU A 123 4.19 -11.90 2.98
N ALA A 124 5.06 -11.08 3.58
CA ALA A 124 6.31 -10.64 2.99
C ALA A 124 7.50 -11.38 3.62
N ASP A 125 8.59 -11.52 2.86
CA ASP A 125 9.84 -12.05 3.39
C ASP A 125 10.62 -10.98 4.20
N ARG A 126 10.32 -9.69 3.97
CA ARG A 126 10.92 -8.55 4.67
C ARG A 126 10.00 -7.31 4.64
N VAL A 127 10.06 -6.47 5.66
CA VAL A 127 9.28 -5.23 5.78
C VAL A 127 10.19 -4.00 5.82
N LEU A 128 10.03 -3.13 4.82
CA LEU A 128 10.64 -1.80 4.75
C LEU A 128 9.60 -0.74 5.14
N VAL A 129 9.90 0.02 6.20
CA VAL A 129 9.07 1.17 6.63
C VAL A 129 9.71 2.48 6.20
N VAL A 130 8.96 3.30 5.45
CA VAL A 130 9.31 4.70 5.22
C VAL A 130 8.81 5.52 6.40
N ASP A 131 9.76 6.00 7.21
CA ASP A 131 9.48 6.73 8.44
C ASP A 131 9.69 8.23 8.28
N VAL A 132 8.78 9.01 8.85
CA VAL A 132 8.78 10.48 8.84
C VAL A 132 8.12 10.95 10.14
N HIS A 133 8.57 12.07 10.69
CA HIS A 133 7.97 12.60 11.92
C HIS A 133 6.52 13.03 11.69
N PRO A 134 5.62 12.85 12.69
CA PRO A 134 4.20 13.21 12.57
C PRO A 134 3.95 14.65 12.07
N HIS A 135 4.72 15.62 12.54
CA HIS A 135 4.56 17.02 12.14
C HIS A 135 4.86 17.24 10.65
N GLU A 136 5.86 16.56 10.10
CA GLU A 136 6.16 16.58 8.66
C GLU A 136 5.08 15.85 7.85
N GLN A 137 4.56 14.73 8.35
CA GLN A 137 3.44 14.02 7.71
C GLN A 137 2.20 14.92 7.58
N ILE A 138 1.87 15.65 8.64
CA ILE A 138 0.76 16.62 8.66
C ILE A 138 1.04 17.73 7.65
N ALA A 139 2.20 18.38 7.71
CA ALA A 139 2.56 19.47 6.81
C ALA A 139 2.53 19.06 5.33
N ARG A 140 3.06 17.87 5.00
CA ARG A 140 3.04 17.32 3.64
C ARG A 140 1.62 16.99 3.17
N THR A 141 0.78 16.45 4.05
CA THR A 141 -0.62 16.13 3.75
C THR A 141 -1.43 17.40 3.48
N MET A 142 -1.28 18.43 4.33
CA MET A 142 -1.91 19.74 4.13
C MET A 142 -1.54 20.35 2.77
N ARG A 143 -0.23 20.34 2.44
CA ARG A 143 0.28 20.92 1.19
C ARG A 143 -0.23 20.18 -0.05
N ARG A 144 -0.24 18.84 -0.01
CA ARG A 144 -0.63 17.99 -1.15
C ARG A 144 -2.14 18.01 -1.38
N ASP A 145 -2.92 17.89 -0.31
CA ASP A 145 -4.37 17.66 -0.39
C ASP A 145 -5.20 18.95 -0.19
N GLY A 146 -4.57 20.06 0.20
CA GLY A 146 -5.26 21.33 0.45
C GLY A 146 -6.19 21.30 1.67
N VAL A 147 -5.88 20.47 2.67
CA VAL A 147 -6.71 20.24 3.86
C VAL A 147 -6.19 20.99 5.09
N SER A 148 -7.05 21.17 6.09
CA SER A 148 -6.65 21.77 7.38
C SER A 148 -5.70 20.85 8.17
N GLY A 149 -4.94 21.43 9.10
CA GLY A 149 -4.09 20.67 10.01
C GLY A 149 -4.87 19.65 10.84
N GLU A 150 -6.03 20.06 11.38
CA GLU A 150 -6.92 19.16 12.12
C GLU A 150 -7.40 17.98 11.26
N HIS A 151 -7.74 18.21 9.99
CA HIS A 151 -8.13 17.14 9.09
C HIS A 151 -6.97 16.17 8.81
N ALA A 152 -5.76 16.70 8.55
CA ALA A 152 -4.57 15.88 8.36
C ALA A 152 -4.21 15.06 9.61
N GLU A 153 -4.34 15.64 10.81
CA GLU A 153 -4.17 14.92 12.08
C GLU A 153 -5.19 13.79 12.25
N ASN A 154 -6.46 14.04 11.92
CA ASN A 154 -7.50 13.02 11.98
C ASN A 154 -7.21 11.85 11.02
N ILE A 155 -6.67 12.12 9.83
CA ILE A 155 -6.24 11.06 8.92
C ILE A 155 -5.07 10.27 9.52
N LEU A 156 -4.07 10.95 10.08
CA LEU A 156 -2.92 10.29 10.69
C LEU A 156 -3.34 9.39 11.87
N ARG A 157 -4.25 9.87 12.72
CA ARG A 157 -4.79 9.10 13.87
C ARG A 157 -5.65 7.89 13.46
N ALA A 158 -6.20 7.89 12.25
CA ALA A 158 -6.98 6.77 11.75
C ALA A 158 -6.12 5.61 11.23
N GLN A 159 -4.81 5.81 11.07
CA GLN A 159 -3.84 4.79 10.69
C GLN A 159 -3.19 4.14 11.92
N ALA A 160 -2.46 3.05 11.71
CA ALA A 160 -1.58 2.51 12.75
C ALA A 160 -0.63 3.60 13.30
N SER A 161 -0.22 3.48 14.55
CA SER A 161 0.74 4.40 15.14
C SER A 161 2.12 4.26 14.46
N ARG A 162 2.98 5.27 14.66
CA ARG A 162 4.37 5.20 14.18
C ARG A 162 5.08 4.01 14.83
N GLU A 163 4.91 3.85 16.13
CA GLU A 163 5.50 2.78 16.93
C GLU A 163 5.05 1.41 16.44
N GLN A 164 3.77 1.23 16.12
CA GLN A 164 3.25 -0.02 15.57
C GLN A 164 3.87 -0.36 14.21
N ARG A 165 4.09 0.63 13.34
CA ARG A 165 4.80 0.42 12.07
C ARG A 165 6.25 0.04 12.29
N LEU A 166 6.97 0.76 13.15
CA LEU A 166 8.38 0.49 13.42
C LEU A 166 8.59 -0.87 14.09
N ALA A 167 7.64 -1.33 14.91
CA ALA A 167 7.72 -2.62 15.58
C ALA A 167 7.68 -3.83 14.63
N ILE A 168 7.16 -3.67 13.41
CA ILE A 168 7.13 -4.74 12.40
C ILE A 168 8.22 -4.58 11.32
N ALA A 169 9.07 -3.56 11.43
CA ALA A 169 10.05 -3.23 10.41
C ALA A 169 11.30 -4.11 10.53
N ASP A 170 11.75 -4.68 9.42
CA ASP A 170 13.10 -5.23 9.30
C ASP A 170 14.10 -4.14 8.93
N ASP A 171 13.67 -3.17 8.10
CA ASP A 171 14.45 -1.99 7.76
C ASP A 171 13.60 -0.72 7.86
N ILE A 172 14.26 0.38 8.22
CA ILE A 172 13.65 1.71 8.33
C ILE A 172 14.39 2.66 7.40
N LEU A 173 13.65 3.27 6.47
CA LEU A 173 14.13 4.35 5.62
C LEU A 173 13.49 5.66 6.08
N THR A 174 14.25 6.48 6.79
CA THR A 174 13.80 7.83 7.15
C THR A 174 13.72 8.72 5.90
N ASN A 175 12.71 9.57 5.84
CA ASN A 175 12.52 10.51 4.74
C ASN A 175 12.15 11.90 5.27
N HIS A 176 12.97 12.43 6.18
CA HIS A 176 12.78 13.77 6.73
C HIS A 176 13.24 14.85 5.74
N ASP A 177 12.66 16.06 5.84
CA ASP A 177 12.99 17.18 4.92
C ASP A 177 14.49 17.56 4.93
N ASN A 178 15.22 17.27 6.01
CA ASN A 178 16.65 17.57 6.16
C ASN A 178 17.57 16.33 6.09
N ASP A 179 17.03 15.16 5.72
CA ASP A 179 17.83 13.95 5.60
C ASP A 179 18.79 14.03 4.39
N GLU A 180 19.81 13.17 4.41
CA GLU A 180 20.61 12.87 3.23
C GLU A 180 19.70 12.44 2.06
N PRO A 181 20.14 12.64 0.80
CA PRO A 181 19.38 12.21 -0.36
C PRO A 181 18.95 10.74 -0.24
N LEU A 182 17.69 10.45 -0.59
CA LEU A 182 17.15 9.10 -0.48
C LEU A 182 17.85 8.08 -1.39
N MET A 183 18.30 8.50 -2.58
CA MET A 183 18.74 7.58 -3.62
C MET A 183 19.94 6.70 -3.21
N PRO A 184 21.03 7.23 -2.61
CA PRO A 184 22.10 6.39 -2.05
C PRO A 184 21.62 5.33 -1.05
N ARG A 185 20.65 5.67 -0.19
CA ARG A 185 20.10 4.76 0.82
C ARG A 185 19.20 3.69 0.17
N VAL A 186 18.42 4.07 -0.85
CA VAL A 186 17.63 3.13 -1.66
C VAL A 186 18.54 2.18 -2.43
N LEU A 187 19.68 2.66 -2.96
CA LEU A 187 20.68 1.80 -3.62
C LEU A 187 21.27 0.77 -2.65
N ALA A 188 21.66 1.19 -1.46
CA ALA A 188 22.16 0.27 -0.43
C ALA A 188 21.12 -0.81 -0.06
N LEU A 189 19.85 -0.42 0.11
CA LEU A 189 18.76 -1.38 0.34
C LEU A 189 18.52 -2.30 -0.86
N HIS A 190 18.61 -1.78 -2.09
CA HIS A 190 18.47 -2.58 -3.30
C HIS A 190 19.55 -3.68 -3.41
N GLU A 191 20.81 -3.34 -3.13
CA GLU A 191 21.91 -4.29 -3.10
C GLU A 191 21.70 -5.34 -2.01
N HIS A 192 21.30 -4.91 -0.81
CA HIS A 192 20.99 -5.79 0.32
C HIS A 192 19.86 -6.77 -0.01
N TYR A 193 18.74 -6.29 -0.56
CA TYR A 193 17.60 -7.15 -0.94
C TYR A 193 17.93 -8.09 -2.08
N THR A 194 18.74 -7.66 -3.04
CA THR A 194 19.23 -8.52 -4.12
C THR A 194 20.11 -9.65 -3.57
N ALA A 195 20.94 -9.37 -2.56
CA ALA A 195 21.76 -10.38 -1.90
C ALA A 195 20.91 -11.37 -1.11
N LEU A 196 19.96 -10.89 -0.29
CA LEU A 196 19.04 -11.73 0.48
C LEU A 196 18.21 -12.65 -0.43
N ALA A 197 17.69 -12.11 -1.53
CA ALA A 197 16.87 -12.86 -2.48
C ALA A 197 17.61 -14.01 -3.18
N ARG A 198 18.94 -13.96 -3.25
CA ARG A 198 19.79 -15.01 -3.82
C ARG A 198 20.17 -16.09 -2.82
N GLN A 199 19.95 -15.85 -1.53
CA GLN A 199 20.17 -16.88 -0.51
C GLN A 199 19.05 -17.94 -0.61
N PRO A 200 19.36 -19.23 -0.44
CA PRO A 200 18.33 -20.25 -0.34
C PRO A 200 17.41 -19.90 0.82
N LYS A 201 16.08 -19.97 0.61
CA LYS A 201 15.11 -19.78 1.69
C LYS A 201 15.46 -20.78 2.80
N GLN A 202 15.86 -20.28 3.97
CA GLN A 202 15.96 -21.11 5.16
C GLN A 202 14.54 -21.51 5.53
N GLU A 203 14.15 -22.74 5.19
CA GLU A 203 12.94 -23.35 5.69
C GLU A 203 13.03 -23.34 7.22
N HIS A 204 12.29 -22.44 7.87
CA HIS A 204 12.07 -22.51 9.30
C HIS A 204 11.07 -23.66 9.54
N PRO A 205 11.40 -24.60 10.44
CA PRO A 205 10.58 -25.79 10.70
C PRO A 205 9.20 -25.47 11.28
#